data_AF-A0A2V6W0Q2-F1
#
_entry.id   AF-A0A2V6W0Q2-F1
#
_cell.length_a   1.000
_cell.length_b   1.000
_cell.length_c   1.000
_cell.angle_alpha   90.00
_cell.angle_beta   90.00
_cell.angle_gamma   90.00
#
_symmetry.space_group_name_H-M   'P 1'
#
loop_
_entity.id
_entity.type
_entity.pdbx_description
1 polymer ?
#
loop_
_entity_poly.entity_id
_entity_poly.type
_entity_poly.pdbx_seq_one_letter_code
_entity_poly.pdbx_strand_id
1 'polypeptide(L)'
;MAQIIATYSHVLTGAEGRAYTARACGRRRGDGLWEGWLEFVASDGSPVIRSARETTQPNLADLKYWASGLTAVYLEGALERTLTPPPVSAVPPRARPAHDAPAPPVATDERAPAANAILDPFAVYAKGEALLRRQLGALAARHLRNIVRAYELAPDLDLEDVDEPELIELIVASVRDRRAA
;
A
#
# COMPACT_ATOMS: atom_id res chain seq x y z
N MET A 1 4.95 29.88 -27.28
CA MET A 1 5.70 30.79 -26.38
C MET A 1 5.91 30.10 -25.04
N ALA A 2 7.02 30.37 -24.35
CA ALA A 2 7.23 29.89 -22.99
C ALA A 2 6.54 30.81 -21.97
N GLN A 3 6.11 30.26 -20.84
CA GLN A 3 5.50 31.00 -19.74
C GLN A 3 5.88 30.41 -18.39
N ILE A 4 5.87 31.25 -17.35
CA ILE A 4 6.01 30.81 -15.97
C ILE A 4 4.68 30.19 -15.53
N ILE A 5 4.75 28.96 -15.03
CA ILE A 5 3.62 28.18 -14.53
C ILE A 5 3.47 28.38 -13.02
N ALA A 6 4.59 28.36 -12.29
CA ALA A 6 4.64 28.59 -10.85
C ALA A 6 5.99 29.18 -10.43
N THR A 7 6.01 29.94 -9.34
CA THR A 7 7.22 30.45 -8.69
C THR A 7 7.24 29.92 -7.27
N TYR A 8 8.41 29.45 -6.83
CA TYR A 8 8.60 28.88 -5.49
C TYR A 8 9.37 29.87 -4.62
N SER A 9 8.89 30.10 -3.40
CA SER A 9 9.50 31.01 -2.43
C SER A 9 10.65 30.38 -1.64
N HIS A 10 10.79 29.06 -1.68
CA HIS A 10 11.88 28.36 -1.00
C HIS A 10 13.23 28.75 -1.62
N VAL A 11 14.17 29.13 -0.76
CA VAL A 11 15.56 29.41 -1.14
C VAL A 11 16.34 28.10 -1.20
N LEU A 12 16.93 27.80 -2.35
CA LEU A 12 17.74 26.61 -2.58
C LEU A 12 19.22 26.99 -2.47
N THR A 13 20.05 26.11 -1.92
CA THR A 13 21.50 26.34 -1.81
C THR A 13 22.24 25.39 -2.74
N GLY A 14 23.00 25.92 -3.70
CA GLY A 14 23.86 25.12 -4.57
C GLY A 14 25.16 24.68 -3.87
N ALA A 15 25.94 23.81 -4.51
CA ALA A 15 27.17 23.24 -3.95
C ALA A 15 28.23 24.29 -3.53
N GLU A 16 28.27 25.44 -4.21
CA GLU A 16 29.16 26.58 -3.92
C GLU A 16 28.57 27.57 -2.89
N GLY A 17 27.51 27.19 -2.16
CA GLY A 17 26.83 28.04 -1.18
C GLY A 17 25.96 29.15 -1.79
N ARG A 18 25.87 29.23 -3.12
CA ARG A 18 25.03 30.22 -3.82
C ARG A 18 23.55 29.92 -3.61
N ALA A 19 22.78 30.95 -3.28
CA ALA A 19 21.34 30.87 -3.07
C ALA A 19 20.54 31.14 -4.35
N TYR A 20 19.52 30.32 -4.60
CA TYR A 20 18.64 30.36 -5.76
C TYR A 20 17.16 30.36 -5.37
N THR A 21 16.31 30.90 -6.23
CA THR A 21 14.86 30.66 -6.22
C THR A 21 14.46 29.95 -7.51
N ALA A 22 13.44 29.08 -7.43
CA ALA A 22 13.01 28.27 -8.56
C ALA A 22 11.70 28.79 -9.20
N ARG A 23 11.57 28.58 -10.51
CA ARG A 23 10.34 28.78 -11.28
C ARG A 23 10.09 27.57 -12.15
N ALA A 24 8.85 27.08 -12.16
CA ALA A 24 8.39 26.12 -13.16
C ALA A 24 8.00 26.88 -14.42
N CYS A 25 8.61 26.54 -15.55
CA CYS A 25 8.35 27.14 -16.84
C CYS A 25 7.81 26.09 -17.81
N GLY A 26 7.05 26.54 -18.80
CA GLY A 26 6.42 25.63 -19.75
C GLY A 26 6.13 26.24 -21.10
N ARG A 27 6.11 25.40 -22.13
CA ARG A 27 5.80 25.79 -23.51
C ARG A 27 5.03 24.69 -24.23
N ARG A 28 4.06 25.09 -25.05
CA ARG A 28 3.42 24.20 -26.03
C ARG A 28 4.35 23.99 -27.24
N ARG A 29 4.62 22.73 -27.57
CA ARG A 29 5.43 22.29 -28.71
C ARG A 29 4.58 22.20 -29.98
N GLY A 30 5.23 22.00 -31.12
CA GLY A 30 4.57 21.86 -32.43
C GLY A 30 3.68 20.62 -32.56
N ASP A 31 3.94 19.57 -31.77
CA ASP A 31 3.11 18.35 -31.68
C ASP A 31 1.89 18.52 -30.77
N GLY A 32 1.66 19.72 -30.24
CA GLY A 32 0.52 20.03 -29.38
C GLY A 32 0.74 19.72 -27.89
N LEU A 33 1.77 18.94 -27.54
CA LEU A 33 2.14 18.61 -26.16
C LEU A 33 2.82 19.80 -25.47
N TRP A 34 2.77 19.80 -24.15
CA TRP A 34 3.45 20.77 -23.29
C TRP A 34 4.72 20.16 -22.72
N GLU A 35 5.82 20.91 -22.77
CA GLU A 35 7.05 20.58 -22.04
C GLU A 35 7.20 21.48 -20.83
N GLY A 36 7.69 20.93 -19.73
CA GLY A 36 8.01 21.65 -18.50
C GLY A 36 9.48 21.54 -18.13
N TRP A 37 10.06 22.62 -17.63
CA TRP A 37 11.41 22.68 -17.07
C TRP A 37 11.45 23.61 -15.85
N LEU A 38 12.56 23.59 -15.12
CA LEU A 38 12.80 24.50 -14.00
C LEU A 38 13.81 25.57 -14.41
N GLU A 39 13.56 26.80 -13.99
CA GLU A 39 14.51 27.90 -14.01
C GLU A 39 14.95 28.23 -12.60
N PHE A 40 16.26 28.44 -12.40
CA PHE A 40 16.84 28.82 -11.13
C PHE A 40 17.45 30.21 -11.25
N VAL A 41 16.88 31.14 -10.49
CA VAL A 41 17.31 32.54 -10.44
C VAL A 41 18.25 32.71 -9.26
N ALA A 42 19.51 33.05 -9.54
CA ALA A 42 20.50 33.31 -8.52
C ALA A 42 20.21 34.62 -7.79
N SER A 43 20.41 34.63 -6.47
CA SER A 43 20.23 35.81 -5.62
C SER A 43 21.29 36.90 -5.85
N ASP A 44 22.46 36.54 -6.37
CA ASP A 44 23.60 37.43 -6.62
C ASP A 44 23.55 38.12 -8.01
N GLY A 45 22.44 37.97 -8.74
CA GLY A 45 22.27 38.54 -10.08
C GLY A 45 22.97 37.74 -11.19
N SER A 46 23.55 36.58 -10.89
CA SER A 46 24.07 35.68 -11.92
C SER A 46 22.98 35.27 -12.93
N PRO A 47 23.36 34.91 -14.17
CA PRO A 47 22.40 34.46 -15.17
C PRO A 47 21.48 33.33 -14.69
N VAL A 48 20.22 33.38 -15.10
CA VAL A 48 19.24 32.33 -14.84
C VAL A 48 19.70 31.05 -15.55
N ILE A 49 19.84 29.97 -14.78
CA ILE A 49 20.10 28.63 -15.32
C ILE A 49 18.79 27.86 -15.43
N ARG A 50 18.74 26.87 -16.30
CA ARG A 50 17.55 26.05 -16.52
C ARG A 50 17.89 24.58 -16.58
N SER A 51 17.00 23.74 -16.04
CA SER A 51 17.13 22.30 -16.14
C SER A 51 16.81 21.80 -17.56
N ALA A 52 17.08 20.52 -17.78
CA ALA A 52 16.53 19.81 -18.94
C ALA A 52 14.99 19.73 -18.83
N ARG A 53 14.35 19.12 -19.82
CA ARG A 53 12.90 18.87 -19.76
C ARG A 53 12.58 17.90 -18.61
N GLU A 54 11.85 18.36 -17.61
CA GLU A 54 11.42 17.57 -16.45
C GLU A 54 10.18 16.73 -16.78
N THR A 55 9.27 17.27 -17.60
CA THR A 55 8.01 16.60 -17.92
C THR A 55 7.52 16.91 -19.33
N THR A 56 6.73 15.99 -19.88
CA THR A 56 5.87 16.22 -21.04
C THR A 56 4.43 15.96 -20.62
N GLN A 57 3.53 16.90 -20.90
CA GLN A 57 2.13 16.88 -20.49
C GLN A 57 1.22 17.09 -21.70
N PRO A 58 0.01 16.54 -21.74
CA PRO A 58 -0.85 16.66 -22.92
C PRO A 58 -1.49 18.05 -23.03
N ASN A 59 -1.63 18.78 -21.92
CA ASN A 59 -2.24 20.12 -21.90
C ASN A 59 -1.65 20.99 -20.78
N LEU A 60 -2.07 22.27 -20.74
CA LEU A 60 -1.60 23.24 -19.76
C LEU A 60 -2.12 22.96 -18.33
N ALA A 61 -3.31 22.38 -18.17
CA ALA A 61 -3.85 22.07 -16.85
C ALA A 61 -3.00 21.01 -16.15
N ASP A 62 -2.62 19.96 -16.87
CA ASP A 62 -1.74 18.91 -16.34
C ASP A 62 -0.34 19.43 -16.03
N LEU A 63 0.17 20.38 -16.83
CA LEU A 63 1.43 21.05 -16.52
C LEU A 63 1.35 21.91 -15.26
N LYS A 64 0.23 22.61 -15.04
CA LYS A 64 -0.02 23.35 -13.79
C LYS A 64 -0.11 22.40 -12.60
N TYR A 65 -0.77 21.26 -12.76
CA TYR A 65 -0.86 20.24 -11.72
C TYR A 65 0.52 19.69 -11.35
N TRP A 66 1.34 19.34 -12.34
CA TRP A 66 2.75 18.96 -12.13
C TRP A 66 3.51 20.02 -11.34
N ALA A 67 3.42 21.29 -11.75
CA ALA A 67 4.11 22.39 -11.08
C ALA A 67 3.64 22.55 -9.61
N SER A 68 2.36 22.34 -9.33
CA SER A 68 1.82 22.43 -7.97
C SER A 68 2.31 21.30 -7.04
N GLY A 69 2.70 20.16 -7.62
CA GLY A 69 3.19 19.00 -6.86
C GLY A 69 4.70 19.03 -6.57
N LEU A 70 5.45 20.04 -7.02
CA LEU A 70 6.89 20.08 -6.81
C LEU A 70 7.22 20.46 -5.36
N THR A 71 7.99 19.59 -4.70
CA THR A 71 8.45 19.78 -3.32
C THR A 71 9.82 20.44 -3.27
N ALA A 72 10.18 21.00 -2.11
CA ALA A 72 11.51 21.56 -1.86
C ALA A 72 12.64 20.57 -2.22
N VAL A 73 12.55 19.34 -1.72
CA VAL A 73 13.52 18.26 -1.97
C VAL A 73 13.69 17.98 -3.46
N TYR A 74 12.59 18.00 -4.24
CA TYR A 74 12.67 17.82 -5.68
C TYR A 74 13.42 18.99 -6.36
N LEU A 75 13.12 20.22 -5.94
CA LEU A 75 13.76 21.42 -6.48
C LEU A 75 15.27 21.46 -6.17
N GLU A 76 15.67 21.05 -4.97
CA GLU A 76 17.08 20.92 -4.58
C GLU A 76 17.81 19.90 -5.47
N GLY A 77 17.25 18.69 -5.61
CA GLY A 77 17.84 17.67 -6.48
C GLY A 77 17.85 18.08 -7.96
N ALA A 78 16.88 18.87 -8.42
CA ALA A 78 16.86 19.39 -9.79
C ALA A 78 17.93 20.47 -10.01
N LEU A 79 18.18 21.33 -9.01
CA LEU A 79 19.28 22.30 -9.03
C LEU A 79 20.62 21.58 -9.11
N GLU A 80 20.82 20.56 -8.29
CA GLU A 80 22.04 19.75 -8.28
C GLU A 80 22.31 19.12 -9.65
N ARG A 81 21.31 18.47 -10.27
CA ARG A 81 21.45 17.91 -11.64
C ARG A 81 21.72 18.97 -12.71
N THR A 82 21.27 20.20 -12.49
CA THR A 82 21.49 21.32 -13.43
C THR A 82 22.91 21.86 -13.32
N LEU A 83 23.45 21.95 -12.09
CA LEU A 83 24.81 22.40 -11.83
C LEU A 83 25.86 21.32 -12.15
N THR A 84 25.52 20.06 -11.87
CA THR A 84 26.39 18.89 -12.08
C THR A 84 25.64 17.84 -12.89
N PRO A 85 25.64 17.97 -14.23
CA PRO A 85 24.99 16.97 -15.09
C PRO A 85 25.60 15.59 -14.83
N PRO A 86 24.80 14.58 -14.45
CA PRO A 86 25.33 13.25 -14.23
C PRO A 86 25.93 12.71 -15.53
N PRO A 87 27.01 11.93 -15.47
CA PRO A 87 27.53 11.25 -16.65
C PRO A 87 26.44 10.39 -17.25
N VAL A 88 26.30 10.43 -18.58
CA VAL A 88 25.30 9.65 -19.32
C VAL A 88 25.57 8.16 -19.08
N SER A 89 24.93 7.60 -18.06
CA SER A 89 24.96 6.18 -17.81
C SER A 89 24.06 5.51 -18.85
N ALA A 90 24.59 4.52 -19.56
CA ALA A 90 23.79 3.72 -20.48
C ALA A 90 22.60 3.15 -19.70
N VAL A 91 21.38 3.52 -20.09
CA VAL A 91 20.17 3.02 -19.47
C VAL A 91 20.13 1.51 -19.72
N PRO A 92 20.19 0.65 -18.68
CA PRO A 92 20.02 -0.79 -18.90
C PRO A 92 18.66 -1.02 -19.56
N PRO A 93 18.53 -2.00 -20.47
CA PRO A 93 17.28 -2.27 -21.16
C PRO A 93 16.15 -2.43 -20.13
N ARG A 94 15.05 -1.69 -20.33
CA ARG A 94 13.90 -1.72 -19.42
C ARG A 94 13.42 -3.16 -19.27
N ALA A 95 13.52 -3.71 -18.06
CA ALA A 95 12.92 -4.99 -17.74
C ALA A 95 11.40 -4.90 -17.95
N ARG A 96 10.82 -5.89 -18.62
CA ARG A 96 9.36 -6.03 -18.70
C ARG A 96 8.86 -6.58 -17.36
N PRO A 97 7.69 -6.15 -16.87
CA PRO A 97 7.04 -6.83 -15.76
C PRO A 97 6.93 -8.33 -16.06
N ALA A 98 7.21 -9.17 -15.06
CA ALA A 98 7.10 -10.62 -15.21
C ALA A 98 5.63 -11.10 -15.25
N HIS A 99 4.70 -10.23 -14.88
CA HIS A 99 3.28 -10.52 -14.79
C HIS A 99 2.48 -9.39 -15.45
N ASP A 100 1.49 -9.77 -16.25
CA ASP A 100 0.57 -8.83 -16.93
C ASP A 100 -0.66 -8.48 -16.09
N ALA A 101 -0.78 -9.08 -14.90
CA ALA A 101 -1.91 -8.90 -14.01
C ALA A 101 -1.46 -8.92 -12.53
N PRO A 102 -2.27 -8.34 -11.62
CA PRO A 102 -2.09 -8.55 -10.19
C PRO A 102 -2.11 -10.05 -9.83
N ALA A 103 -1.55 -10.38 -8.66
CA ALA A 103 -1.64 -11.74 -8.15
C ALA A 103 -3.12 -12.20 -8.10
N PRO A 104 -3.41 -13.46 -8.44
CA PRO A 104 -4.75 -14.00 -8.28
C PRO A 104 -5.18 -13.93 -6.82
N PRO A 105 -6.48 -13.73 -6.53
CA PRO A 105 -6.97 -13.80 -5.15
C PRO A 105 -6.58 -15.15 -4.55
N VAL A 106 -5.99 -15.11 -3.35
CA VAL A 106 -5.61 -16.31 -2.61
C VAL A 106 -6.87 -17.14 -2.43
N ALA A 107 -6.94 -18.32 -3.06
CA ALA A 107 -7.99 -19.28 -2.77
C ALA A 107 -7.84 -19.65 -1.30
N THR A 108 -8.82 -19.29 -0.47
CA THR A 108 -8.89 -19.76 0.91
C THR A 108 -8.86 -21.29 0.86
N ASP A 109 -7.80 -21.86 1.43
CA ASP A 109 -7.64 -23.30 1.55
C ASP A 109 -8.86 -23.87 2.29
N GLU A 110 -9.72 -24.61 1.59
CA GLU A 110 -10.96 -25.21 2.14
C GLU A 110 -10.66 -26.21 3.28
N ARG A 111 -9.38 -26.54 3.49
CA ARG A 111 -8.90 -27.47 4.51
C ARG A 111 -8.47 -26.82 5.83
N ALA A 112 -8.43 -25.49 5.91
CA ALA A 112 -8.31 -24.81 7.19
C ALA A 112 -9.68 -24.83 7.89
N PRO A 113 -9.77 -25.13 9.20
CA PRO A 113 -11.02 -24.98 9.94
C PRO A 113 -11.52 -23.56 9.69
N ALA A 114 -12.72 -23.45 9.13
CA ALA A 114 -13.26 -22.23 8.57
C ALA A 114 -12.94 -21.03 9.47
N ALA A 115 -12.40 -19.95 8.89
CA ALA A 115 -11.93 -18.72 9.54
C ALA A 115 -12.94 -18.01 10.47
N ASN A 116 -14.11 -18.61 10.71
CA ASN A 116 -15.20 -18.17 11.57
C ASN A 116 -15.25 -18.89 12.93
N ALA A 117 -14.40 -19.89 13.18
CA ALA A 117 -14.23 -20.48 14.51
C ALA A 117 -13.39 -19.54 15.40
N ILE A 118 -14.03 -18.99 16.43
CA ILE A 118 -13.41 -17.98 17.32
C ILE A 118 -12.32 -18.55 18.24
N LEU A 119 -12.26 -19.88 18.37
CA LEU A 119 -11.21 -20.60 19.10
C LEU A 119 -10.99 -22.00 18.52
N ASP A 120 -9.84 -22.58 18.86
CA ASP A 120 -9.53 -24.00 18.64
C ASP A 120 -9.88 -24.81 19.89
N PRO A 121 -10.93 -25.66 19.84
CA PRO A 121 -11.39 -26.39 21.01
C PRO A 121 -10.39 -27.48 21.44
N PHE A 122 -9.57 -28.03 20.54
CA PHE A 122 -8.54 -29.02 20.88
C PHE A 122 -7.33 -28.39 21.57
N ALA A 123 -6.92 -27.19 21.13
CA ALA A 123 -5.84 -26.45 21.76
C ALA A 123 -6.24 -25.93 23.15
N VAL A 124 -7.49 -25.50 23.32
CA VAL A 124 -8.02 -25.06 24.61
C VAL A 124 -8.22 -26.27 25.55
N TYR A 125 -8.73 -27.40 25.06
CA TYR A 125 -8.86 -28.63 25.85
C TYR A 125 -7.52 -29.14 26.38
N ALA A 126 -6.45 -29.05 25.59
CA ALA A 126 -5.10 -29.41 26.02
C ALA A 126 -4.60 -28.60 27.24
N LYS A 127 -5.17 -27.41 27.46
CA LYS A 127 -4.89 -26.56 28.64
C LYS A 127 -5.83 -26.85 29.82
N GLY A 128 -6.83 -27.72 29.65
CA GLY A 128 -7.75 -28.21 30.67
C GLY A 128 -9.22 -28.13 30.26
N GLU A 129 -10.00 -29.16 30.61
CA GLU A 129 -11.44 -29.22 30.26
C GLU A 129 -12.26 -28.09 30.89
N ALA A 130 -12.01 -27.77 32.16
CA ALA A 130 -12.70 -26.68 32.85
C ALA A 130 -12.47 -25.31 32.18
N LEU A 131 -11.29 -25.12 31.58
CA LEU A 131 -10.97 -23.92 30.81
C LEU A 131 -11.77 -23.87 29.50
N LEU A 132 -11.86 -25.00 28.79
CA LEU A 132 -12.68 -25.11 27.57
C LEU A 132 -14.14 -24.79 27.86
N ARG A 133 -14.74 -25.43 28.87
CA ARG A 133 -16.13 -25.20 29.29
C ARG A 133 -16.40 -23.74 29.62
N ARG A 134 -15.49 -23.10 30.36
CA ARG A 134 -15.60 -21.66 30.68
C ARG A 134 -15.54 -20.77 29.44
N GLN A 135 -14.65 -21.06 28.50
CA GLN A 135 -14.52 -20.27 27.28
C GLN A 135 -15.71 -20.47 26.34
N LEU A 136 -16.21 -21.69 26.17
CA LEU A 136 -17.40 -21.98 25.37
C LEU A 136 -18.65 -21.33 25.98
N GLY A 137 -18.81 -21.36 27.30
CA GLY A 137 -19.93 -20.71 27.99
C GLY A 137 -19.95 -19.17 27.89
N ALA A 138 -18.89 -18.55 27.38
CA ALA A 138 -18.83 -17.12 27.08
C ALA A 138 -19.21 -16.79 25.62
N LEU A 139 -19.47 -17.80 24.79
CA LEU A 139 -19.78 -17.65 23.37
C LEU A 139 -21.28 -17.80 23.12
N ALA A 140 -21.81 -17.00 22.19
CA ALA A 140 -23.18 -17.16 21.71
C ALA A 140 -23.34 -18.42 20.83
N ALA A 141 -24.56 -18.96 20.74
CA ALA A 141 -24.94 -20.14 19.94
C ALA A 141 -24.32 -20.16 18.53
N ARG A 142 -24.38 -19.03 17.81
CA ARG A 142 -23.75 -18.85 16.49
C ARG A 142 -22.29 -19.29 16.45
N HIS A 143 -21.50 -18.89 17.45
CA HIS A 143 -20.08 -19.21 17.51
C HIS A 143 -19.84 -20.68 17.89
N LEU A 144 -20.67 -21.25 18.76
CA LEU A 144 -20.61 -22.67 19.10
C LEU A 144 -20.89 -23.53 17.86
N ARG A 145 -21.93 -23.22 17.08
CA ARG A 145 -22.23 -23.90 15.81
C ARG A 145 -21.10 -23.77 14.80
N ASN A 146 -20.48 -22.59 14.70
CA ASN A 146 -19.32 -22.40 13.83
C ASN A 146 -18.14 -23.28 14.24
N ILE A 147 -17.89 -23.47 15.54
CA ILE A 147 -16.85 -24.38 16.03
C ILE A 147 -17.18 -25.82 15.66
N VAL A 148 -18.42 -26.28 15.88
CA VAL A 148 -18.85 -27.64 15.51
C VAL A 148 -18.65 -27.90 14.02
N ARG A 149 -19.05 -26.95 13.16
CA ARG A 149 -18.89 -27.05 11.70
C ARG A 149 -17.42 -27.03 11.28
N ALA A 150 -16.64 -26.08 11.80
CA ALA A 150 -15.24 -25.89 11.40
C ALA A 150 -14.33 -27.07 11.77
N TYR A 151 -14.66 -27.80 12.84
CA TYR A 151 -13.89 -28.98 13.29
C TYR A 151 -14.63 -30.30 13.02
N GLU A 152 -15.70 -30.25 12.23
CA GLU A 152 -16.55 -31.40 11.86
C GLU A 152 -16.93 -32.27 13.06
N LEU A 153 -17.22 -31.68 14.22
CA LEU A 153 -17.39 -32.41 15.49
C LEU A 153 -18.65 -33.29 15.51
N ALA A 154 -19.69 -32.87 14.80
CA ALA A 154 -20.96 -33.59 14.64
C ALA A 154 -21.47 -33.40 13.20
N PRO A 155 -20.93 -34.15 12.22
CA PRO A 155 -21.25 -33.94 10.81
C PRO A 155 -22.69 -34.32 10.45
N ASP A 156 -23.29 -35.24 11.20
CA ASP A 156 -24.61 -35.82 10.92
C ASP A 156 -25.76 -35.16 11.70
N LEU A 157 -25.48 -34.15 12.53
CA LEU A 157 -26.46 -33.49 13.40
C LEU A 157 -26.93 -32.16 12.80
N ASP A 158 -28.24 -31.92 12.79
CA ASP A 158 -28.78 -30.59 12.52
C ASP A 158 -28.58 -29.69 13.75
N LEU A 159 -27.79 -28.63 13.60
CA LEU A 159 -27.35 -27.78 14.71
C LEU A 159 -28.28 -26.58 14.96
N GLU A 160 -29.23 -26.30 14.07
CA GLU A 160 -30.03 -25.07 14.17
C GLU A 160 -31.01 -25.10 15.36
N ASP A 161 -31.47 -26.28 15.74
CA ASP A 161 -32.40 -26.52 16.86
C ASP A 161 -31.71 -26.88 18.18
N VAL A 162 -30.37 -26.91 18.21
CA VAL A 162 -29.59 -27.26 19.41
C VAL A 162 -29.33 -26.02 20.26
N ASP A 163 -29.67 -26.12 21.54
CA ASP A 163 -29.47 -25.07 22.54
C ASP A 163 -27.99 -24.93 22.95
N GLU A 164 -27.60 -23.76 23.46
CA GLU A 164 -26.21 -23.45 23.84
C GLU A 164 -25.58 -24.47 24.80
N PRO A 165 -26.24 -24.91 25.90
CA PRO A 165 -25.66 -25.87 26.82
C PRO A 165 -25.38 -27.22 26.15
N GLU A 166 -26.26 -27.65 25.25
CA GLU A 166 -26.12 -28.91 24.53
C GLU A 166 -25.00 -28.83 23.48
N LEU A 167 -24.87 -27.68 22.79
CA LEU A 167 -23.72 -27.41 21.91
C LEU A 167 -22.38 -27.44 22.68
N ILE A 168 -22.35 -26.93 23.91
CA ILE A 168 -21.15 -26.97 24.76
C ILE A 168 -20.79 -28.41 25.12
N GLU A 169 -21.76 -29.21 25.59
CA GLU A 169 -21.52 -30.63 25.91
C GLU A 169 -21.08 -31.42 24.67
N LEU A 170 -21.71 -31.17 23.53
CA LEU A 170 -21.35 -31.79 22.26
C LEU A 170 -19.90 -31.52 21.87
N ILE A 171 -19.45 -30.26 21.95
CA ILE A 171 -18.07 -29.88 21.64
C ILE A 171 -17.10 -30.55 22.62
N VAL A 172 -17.38 -30.51 23.92
CA VAL A 172 -16.48 -31.07 24.95
C VAL A 172 -16.37 -32.59 24.82
N ALA A 173 -17.50 -33.29 24.62
CA ALA A 173 -17.53 -34.74 24.43
C ALA A 173 -16.76 -35.15 23.17
N SER A 174 -17.03 -34.49 22.04
CA SER A 174 -16.36 -34.79 20.76
C SER A 174 -14.84 -34.60 20.83
N VAL A 175 -14.39 -33.55 21.51
CA VAL A 175 -12.95 -33.27 21.69
C VAL A 175 -12.30 -34.29 22.63
N ARG A 176 -13.00 -34.68 23.70
CA ARG A 176 -12.53 -35.71 24.64
C ARG A 176 -12.36 -37.05 23.94
N ASP A 177 -13.37 -37.48 23.18
CA ASP A 177 -13.38 -38.78 22.49
C ASP A 177 -12.27 -38.85 21.44
N ARG A 178 -12.11 -37.80 20.63
CA ARG A 178 -11.05 -37.71 19.61
C ARG A 178 -9.63 -37.57 20.18
N ARG A 179 -9.48 -37.14 21.44
CA ARG A 179 -8.18 -37.12 22.14
C ARG A 179 -7.85 -38.47 22.78
N ALA A 180 -8.87 -39.28 23.06
CA ALA A 180 -8.72 -40.61 23.66
C ALA A 180 -8.52 -41.72 22.62
N ALA A 181 -8.93 -41.49 21.37
CA ALA A 181 -8.66 -42.33 20.19
C ALA A 181 -7.21 -42.16 19.69
#